data_AF-A0A955SD39-F1
#
_entry.id   AF-A0A955SD39-F1
#
_cell.length_a   1.000
_cell.length_b   1.000
_cell.length_c   1.000
_cell.angle_alpha   90.00
_cell.angle_beta   90.00
_cell.angle_gamma   90.00
#
_symmetry.space_group_name_H-M   'P 1'
#
loop_
_entity.id
_entity.type
_entity.pdbx_description
1 polymer ?
#
loop_
_entity_poly.entity_id
_entity_poly.type
_entity_poly.pdbx_seq_one_letter_code
_entity_poly.pdbx_strand_id
1 'polypeptide(L)'
;MTNLTMRDIKEHPVPRGSIVLWWLGQSSYLMKSPEGKVLALDPYLSNSCKAISEQVGLDMDRQIPPPMSPEDLLGIDFYVLTHSHQDHLDPDTLGPYRGAGGHGPYLAPAETVEKLESLGVLKEEITMTWPNKEVVVGDLTIRATFAIPFSGDDLT
;
A
#
# COMPACT_ATOMS: atom_id res chain seq x y z
N MET A 1 -11.09 -5.93 19.34
CA MET A 1 -10.52 -4.73 18.71
C MET A 1 -11.56 -4.19 17.76
N THR A 2 -11.72 -2.87 17.67
CA THR A 2 -12.66 -2.27 16.72
C THR A 2 -12.05 -2.36 15.33
N ASN A 3 -12.70 -3.06 14.41
CA ASN A 3 -12.27 -3.09 13.01
C ASN A 3 -12.48 -1.71 12.40
N LEU A 4 -11.45 -1.16 11.75
CA LEU A 4 -11.53 0.08 10.99
C LEU A 4 -12.35 -0.18 9.73
N THR A 5 -13.46 0.52 9.54
CA THR A 5 -14.31 0.32 8.35
C THR A 5 -14.12 1.44 7.33
N MET A 6 -14.42 1.15 6.05
CA MET A 6 -14.45 2.19 5.01
C MET A 6 -15.47 3.30 5.29
N ARG A 7 -16.51 3.01 6.07
CA ARG A 7 -17.45 4.03 6.53
C ARG A 7 -16.77 5.01 7.49
N ASP A 8 -16.05 4.50 8.49
CA ASP A 8 -15.31 5.33 9.45
C ASP A 8 -14.32 6.25 8.72
N ILE A 9 -13.58 5.71 7.75
CA ILE A 9 -12.61 6.46 6.94
C ILE A 9 -13.32 7.55 6.11
N LYS A 10 -14.40 7.20 5.39
CA LYS A 10 -15.12 8.13 4.51
C LYS A 10 -15.87 9.22 5.29
N GLU A 11 -16.40 8.93 6.46
CA GLU A 11 -17.13 9.90 7.29
C GLU A 11 -16.19 10.77 8.14
N HIS A 12 -14.92 10.37 8.35
CA HIS A 12 -13.99 11.16 9.16
C HIS A 12 -13.71 12.54 8.54
N PRO A 13 -13.93 13.66 9.25
CA PRO A 13 -13.70 14.99 8.71
C PRO A 13 -12.20 15.28 8.59
N VAL A 14 -11.79 15.87 7.47
CA VAL A 14 -10.39 16.30 7.25
C VAL A 14 -10.37 17.82 7.03
N PRO A 15 -9.94 18.61 8.03
CA PRO A 15 -9.81 20.05 7.88
C PRO A 15 -8.85 20.44 6.75
N ARG A 16 -9.12 21.56 6.07
CA ARG A 16 -8.19 22.13 5.08
C ARG A 16 -6.82 22.39 5.71
N GLY A 17 -5.75 22.04 4.99
CA GLY A 17 -4.37 22.16 5.49
C GLY A 17 -3.92 21.02 6.41
N SER A 18 -4.69 19.93 6.49
CA SER A 18 -4.34 18.72 7.24
C SER A 18 -4.51 17.47 6.40
N ILE A 19 -3.96 16.36 6.89
CA ILE A 19 -4.19 15.01 6.37
C ILE A 19 -4.46 14.11 7.57
N VAL A 20 -5.35 13.14 7.42
CA VAL A 20 -5.59 12.13 8.47
C VAL A 20 -4.87 10.85 8.07
N LEU A 21 -4.20 10.22 9.02
CA LEU A 21 -3.51 8.95 8.84
C LEU A 21 -4.13 7.88 9.75
N TRP A 22 -4.34 6.69 9.20
CA TRP A 22 -4.61 5.48 9.97
C TRP A 22 -3.46 4.51 9.78
N TRP A 23 -2.82 4.13 10.87
CA TRP A 23 -1.79 3.12 10.86
C TRP A 23 -2.42 1.72 10.80
N LEU A 24 -1.99 0.90 9.85
CA LEU A 24 -2.51 -0.46 9.66
C LEU A 24 -1.60 -1.54 10.28
N GLY A 25 -0.44 -1.15 10.82
CA GLY A 25 0.66 -2.04 11.23
C GLY A 25 1.83 -1.99 10.24
N GLN A 26 3.03 -2.40 10.67
CA GLN A 26 4.28 -2.24 9.89
C GLN A 26 4.45 -0.75 9.47
N SER A 27 4.76 -0.49 8.21
CA SER A 27 4.88 0.81 7.53
C SER A 27 3.64 1.09 6.67
N SER A 28 2.54 0.38 6.91
CA SER A 28 1.30 0.50 6.17
C SER A 28 0.40 1.61 6.74
N TYR A 29 -0.07 2.50 5.87
CA TYR A 29 -0.96 3.60 6.27
C TYR A 29 -2.09 3.80 5.26
N LEU A 30 -3.29 4.13 5.77
CA LEU A 30 -4.26 4.87 4.98
C LEU A 30 -4.09 6.35 5.24
N MET A 31 -4.23 7.18 4.21
CA MET A 31 -4.23 8.63 4.34
C MET A 31 -5.42 9.24 3.63
N LYS A 32 -6.10 10.19 4.27
CA LYS A 32 -7.25 10.89 3.68
C LYS A 32 -7.01 12.39 3.59
N SER A 33 -7.25 12.94 2.41
CA SER A 33 -7.13 14.36 2.10
C SER A 33 -8.39 15.18 2.47
N PRO A 34 -8.30 16.52 2.53
CA PRO A 34 -9.45 17.40 2.74
C PRO A 34 -10.58 17.24 1.71
N GLU A 35 -10.29 16.95 0.44
CA GLU A 35 -11.31 16.67 -0.58
C GLU A 35 -11.80 15.21 -0.57
N GLY A 36 -11.30 14.41 0.37
CA GLY A 36 -11.79 13.06 0.64
C GLY A 36 -11.10 11.96 -0.14
N LYS A 37 -9.97 12.24 -0.81
CA LYS A 37 -9.15 11.22 -1.47
C LYS A 37 -8.49 10.33 -0.44
N VAL A 38 -8.61 9.01 -0.60
CA VAL A 38 -8.01 8.01 0.27
C VAL A 38 -6.90 7.26 -0.46
N LEU A 39 -5.69 7.39 0.07
CA LEU A 39 -4.48 6.67 -0.33
C LEU A 39 -4.27 5.46 0.58
N ALA A 40 -3.84 4.33 0.04
CA ALA A 40 -3.17 3.27 0.80
C ALA A 40 -1.67 3.24 0.47
N LEU A 41 -0.83 3.45 1.47
CA LEU A 41 0.63 3.32 1.38
C LEU A 41 1.04 1.94 1.92
N ASP A 42 1.74 1.17 1.08
CA ASP A 42 2.32 -0.14 1.41
C ASP A 42 1.36 -1.06 2.19
N PRO A 43 0.15 -1.36 1.68
CA PRO A 43 -0.83 -2.13 2.43
C PRO A 43 -0.36 -3.56 2.68
N TYR A 44 0.05 -3.85 3.92
CA TYR A 44 0.33 -5.18 4.44
C TYR A 44 -0.73 -5.56 5.47
N LEU A 45 -1.71 -6.32 5.04
CA LEU A 45 -2.88 -6.75 5.82
C LEU A 45 -2.92 -8.26 6.07
N SER A 46 -1.82 -8.97 5.78
CA SER A 46 -1.67 -10.39 6.07
C SER A 46 -0.59 -10.64 7.15
N ASN A 47 -0.17 -11.90 7.25
CA ASN A 47 0.98 -12.36 8.02
C ASN A 47 1.99 -13.14 7.15
N SER A 48 2.04 -12.83 5.85
CA SER A 48 2.81 -13.60 4.86
C SER A 48 4.33 -13.60 5.12
N CYS A 49 4.87 -12.53 5.72
CA CYS A 49 6.29 -12.45 6.06
C CYS A 49 6.71 -13.50 7.08
N LYS A 50 5.82 -13.91 7.99
CA LYS A 50 6.07 -15.00 8.93
C LYS A 50 6.42 -16.28 8.16
N ALA A 51 5.61 -16.64 7.17
CA ALA A 51 5.79 -17.87 6.40
C ALA A 51 7.12 -17.93 5.63
N ILE A 52 7.69 -16.78 5.25
CA ILE A 52 9.02 -16.68 4.66
C ILE A 52 10.10 -16.78 5.73
N SER A 53 9.96 -16.01 6.81
CA SER A 53 10.95 -15.95 7.89
C SER A 53 11.14 -17.28 8.61
N GLU A 54 10.07 -18.07 8.76
CA GLU A 54 10.11 -19.39 9.38
C GLU A 54 11.01 -20.36 8.60
N GLN A 55 11.11 -20.23 7.27
CA GLN A 55 11.97 -21.06 6.42
C GLN A 55 13.47 -20.82 6.69
N VAL A 56 13.81 -19.66 7.23
CA VAL A 56 15.18 -19.26 7.56
C VAL A 56 15.43 -19.16 9.07
N GLY A 57 14.48 -19.63 9.89
CA GLY A 57 14.60 -19.63 11.35
C GLY A 57 14.53 -18.25 12.00
N LEU A 58 13.93 -17.28 11.32
CA LEU A 58 13.64 -15.95 11.87
C LEU A 58 12.17 -15.87 12.28
N ASP A 59 11.88 -15.04 13.28
CA ASP A 59 10.52 -14.73 13.71
C ASP A 59 10.12 -13.35 13.21
N MET A 60 9.36 -13.32 12.10
CA MET A 60 8.70 -12.12 11.58
C MET A 60 7.18 -12.20 11.76
N ASP A 61 6.71 -12.84 12.83
CA ASP A 61 5.29 -12.87 13.14
C ASP A 61 4.75 -11.48 13.44
N ARG A 62 3.62 -11.15 12.82
CA ARG A 62 2.96 -9.86 13.00
C ARG A 62 2.46 -9.71 14.44
N GLN A 63 3.03 -8.75 15.17
CA GLN A 63 2.73 -8.53 16.58
C GLN A 63 1.37 -7.83 16.82
N ILE A 64 0.87 -7.08 15.84
CA ILE A 64 -0.39 -6.33 15.92
C ILE A 64 -1.28 -6.77 14.76
N PRO A 65 -2.50 -7.28 15.01
CA PRO A 65 -3.37 -7.73 13.92
C PRO A 65 -3.75 -6.55 13.01
N PRO A 66 -3.94 -6.80 11.70
CA PRO A 66 -4.40 -5.76 10.79
C PRO A 66 -5.79 -5.26 11.22
N PRO A 67 -6.06 -3.94 11.18
CA PRO A 67 -7.32 -3.40 11.67
C PRO A 67 -8.49 -3.57 10.68
N MET A 68 -8.22 -4.09 9.47
CA MET A 68 -9.18 -4.31 8.38
C MET A 68 -8.73 -5.49 7.52
N SER A 69 -9.63 -6.04 6.70
CA SER A 69 -9.28 -7.11 5.75
C SER A 69 -8.76 -6.56 4.42
N PRO A 70 -8.09 -7.36 3.58
CA PRO A 70 -7.68 -6.91 2.26
C PRO A 70 -8.82 -6.47 1.35
N GLU A 71 -10.00 -7.09 1.44
CA GLU A 71 -11.18 -6.73 0.66
C GLU A 71 -11.74 -5.36 1.03
N ASP A 72 -11.53 -4.90 2.26
CA ASP A 72 -11.93 -3.54 2.68
C ASP A 72 -11.17 -2.45 1.87
N LEU A 73 -10.05 -2.79 1.22
CA LEU A 73 -9.32 -1.88 0.34
C LEU A 73 -10.10 -1.49 -0.92
N LEU A 74 -11.23 -2.13 -1.25
CA LEU A 74 -12.10 -1.74 -2.38
C LEU A 74 -12.59 -0.27 -2.30
N GLY A 75 -12.52 0.35 -1.13
CA GLY A 75 -12.92 1.74 -0.93
C GLY A 75 -11.81 2.78 -1.09
N ILE A 76 -10.59 2.38 -1.46
CA ILE A 76 -9.41 3.23 -1.61
C ILE A 76 -9.34 3.82 -3.04
N ASP A 77 -8.90 5.07 -3.18
CA ASP A 77 -8.81 5.75 -4.48
C ASP A 77 -7.56 5.38 -5.29
N PHE A 78 -6.43 5.14 -4.61
CA PHE A 78 -5.16 4.75 -5.24
C PHE A 78 -4.17 4.18 -4.22
N TYR A 79 -3.20 3.43 -4.72
CA TYR A 79 -2.18 2.75 -3.92
C TYR A 79 -0.81 3.33 -4.22
N VAL A 80 0.01 3.52 -3.20
CA VAL A 80 1.44 3.84 -3.35
C VAL A 80 2.22 2.69 -2.74
N LEU A 81 3.15 2.15 -3.52
CA LEU A 81 4.09 1.13 -3.09
C LEU A 81 5.50 1.72 -3.11
N THR A 82 6.20 1.64 -1.99
CA THR A 82 7.54 2.20 -1.85
C THR A 82 8.61 1.35 -2.52
N HIS A 83 8.51 0.02 -2.42
CA HIS A 83 9.39 -0.98 -3.03
C HIS A 83 8.72 -2.36 -3.07
N SER A 84 9.43 -3.37 -3.58
CA SER A 84 8.88 -4.68 -3.95
C SER A 84 8.82 -5.71 -2.82
N HIS A 85 9.46 -5.44 -1.67
CA HIS A 85 9.56 -6.40 -0.56
C HIS A 85 8.19 -6.80 -0.04
N GLN A 86 8.07 -8.02 0.47
CA GLN A 86 6.79 -8.64 0.75
C GLN A 86 5.97 -7.94 1.84
N ASP A 87 6.61 -7.23 2.77
CA ASP A 87 5.94 -6.41 3.78
C ASP A 87 5.48 -5.04 3.25
N HIS A 88 5.77 -4.71 1.99
CA HIS A 88 5.37 -3.48 1.30
C HIS A 88 4.49 -3.74 0.07
N LEU A 89 4.78 -4.81 -0.67
CA LEU A 89 3.94 -5.40 -1.72
C LEU A 89 3.63 -6.85 -1.36
N ASP A 90 2.55 -7.04 -0.63
CA ASP A 90 2.16 -8.34 -0.10
C ASP A 90 1.18 -9.09 -1.03
N PRO A 91 1.58 -10.23 -1.63
CA PRO A 91 0.69 -11.03 -2.46
C PRO A 91 -0.55 -11.55 -1.72
N ASP A 92 -0.45 -11.79 -0.40
CA ASP A 92 -1.56 -12.28 0.41
C ASP A 92 -2.53 -11.16 0.81
N THR A 93 -2.14 -9.89 0.63
CA THR A 93 -3.05 -8.74 0.67
C THR A 93 -3.60 -8.44 -0.73
N LEU A 94 -2.73 -8.41 -1.75
CA LEU A 94 -3.13 -8.08 -3.12
C LEU A 94 -4.11 -9.12 -3.70
N GLY A 95 -3.89 -10.40 -3.46
CA GLY A 95 -4.69 -11.51 -4.00
C GLY A 95 -6.18 -11.43 -3.63
N PRO A 96 -6.55 -11.46 -2.34
CA PRO A 96 -7.94 -11.34 -1.92
C PRO A 96 -8.59 -10.02 -2.34
N TYR A 97 -7.85 -8.90 -2.28
CA TYR A 97 -8.31 -7.61 -2.78
C TYR A 97 -8.69 -7.65 -4.28
N ARG A 98 -7.79 -8.16 -5.12
CA ARG A 98 -8.02 -8.37 -6.57
C ARG A 98 -9.19 -9.32 -6.81
N GLY A 99 -9.25 -10.41 -6.05
CA GLY A 99 -10.33 -11.41 -6.13
C GLY A 99 -11.71 -10.83 -5.80
N ALA A 100 -11.76 -9.80 -4.95
CA ALA A 100 -12.98 -9.06 -4.62
C ALA A 100 -13.36 -7.98 -5.66
N GLY A 101 -12.62 -7.85 -6.76
CA GLY A 101 -12.85 -6.85 -7.81
C GLY A 101 -11.98 -5.60 -7.72
N GLY A 102 -10.97 -5.62 -6.85
CA GLY A 102 -10.00 -4.55 -6.68
C GLY A 102 -9.13 -4.32 -7.92
N HIS A 103 -8.75 -3.08 -8.15
CA HIS A 103 -7.92 -2.61 -9.26
C HIS A 103 -7.18 -1.32 -8.88
N GLY A 104 -6.16 -0.96 -9.65
CA GLY A 104 -5.40 0.28 -9.43
C GLY A 104 -6.23 1.58 -9.56
N PRO A 105 -5.58 2.75 -9.49
CA PRO A 105 -4.18 2.93 -9.87
C PRO A 105 -3.16 2.62 -8.76
N TYR A 106 -2.05 2.02 -9.15
CA TYR A 106 -0.85 1.80 -8.33
C TYR A 106 0.26 2.76 -8.75
N LEU A 107 0.85 3.48 -7.79
CA LEU A 107 2.05 4.29 -7.97
C LEU A 107 3.24 3.52 -7.39
N ALA A 108 4.22 3.15 -8.23
CA ALA A 108 5.28 2.24 -7.80
C ALA A 108 6.59 2.47 -8.59
N PRO A 109 7.78 2.26 -7.99
CA PRO A 109 9.05 2.31 -8.70
C PRO A 109 9.23 1.12 -9.64
N ALA A 110 10.25 1.16 -10.51
CA ALA A 110 10.45 0.23 -11.62
C ALA A 110 10.39 -1.25 -11.19
N GLU A 111 11.22 -1.70 -10.25
CA GLU A 111 11.20 -3.08 -9.73
C GLU A 111 9.81 -3.50 -9.22
N THR A 112 9.12 -2.62 -8.50
CA THR A 112 7.78 -2.89 -7.98
C THR A 112 6.74 -2.98 -9.09
N VAL A 113 6.90 -2.22 -10.18
CA VAL A 113 6.08 -2.38 -11.40
C VAL A 113 6.27 -3.78 -11.97
N GLU A 114 7.51 -4.26 -12.12
CA GLU A 114 7.79 -5.61 -12.61
C GLU A 114 7.15 -6.68 -11.71
N LYS A 115 7.24 -6.50 -10.39
CA LYS A 115 6.62 -7.39 -9.42
C LYS A 115 5.09 -7.39 -9.53
N LEU A 116 4.44 -6.22 -9.63
CA LEU A 116 3.00 -6.09 -9.83
C LEU A 116 2.55 -6.79 -11.12
N GLU A 117 3.27 -6.60 -12.23
CA GLU A 117 2.99 -7.29 -13.49
C GLU A 117 3.11 -8.81 -13.35
N SER A 118 4.13 -9.29 -12.64
CA SER A 118 4.30 -10.73 -12.35
C SER A 118 3.17 -11.32 -11.50
N LEU A 119 2.49 -10.48 -10.71
CA LEU A 119 1.31 -10.83 -9.91
C LEU A 119 -0.02 -10.64 -10.69
N GLY A 120 0.05 -10.29 -11.97
CA GLY A 120 -1.11 -10.19 -12.86
C GLY A 120 -1.82 -8.83 -12.85
N VAL A 121 -1.20 -7.78 -12.30
CA VAL A 121 -1.71 -6.41 -12.41
C VAL A 121 -1.46 -5.90 -13.83
N LEU A 122 -2.50 -5.30 -14.42
CA LEU A 122 -2.44 -4.79 -15.79
C LEU A 122 -1.62 -3.49 -15.85
N LYS A 123 -0.86 -3.28 -16.93
CA LYS A 123 0.03 -2.11 -17.09
C LYS A 123 -0.71 -0.78 -17.01
N GLU A 124 -1.94 -0.73 -17.51
CA GLU A 124 -2.83 0.43 -17.45
C GLU A 124 -3.28 0.80 -16.02
N GLU A 125 -3.17 -0.14 -15.07
CA GLU A 125 -3.43 0.12 -13.65
C GLU A 125 -2.19 0.69 -12.94
N ILE A 126 -1.02 0.76 -13.58
CA ILE A 126 0.24 1.11 -12.93
C ILE A 126 0.80 2.42 -13.50
N THR A 127 1.14 3.35 -12.61
CA THR A 127 1.94 4.54 -12.93
C THR A 127 3.31 4.41 -12.31
N MET A 128 4.31 4.14 -13.14
CA MET A 128 5.71 4.05 -12.69
C MET A 128 6.19 5.39 -12.11
N THR A 129 6.88 5.36 -10.98
CA THR A 129 7.50 6.51 -10.31
C THR A 129 9.02 6.42 -10.30
N TRP A 130 9.69 7.56 -10.13
CA TRP A 130 11.15 7.70 -9.99
C TRP A 130 11.45 8.95 -9.16
N PRO A 131 12.64 9.13 -8.58
CA PRO A 131 12.94 10.28 -7.74
C PRO A 131 12.61 11.62 -8.41
N ASN A 132 11.91 12.48 -7.66
CA ASN A 132 11.36 13.78 -8.08
C ASN A 132 10.20 13.73 -9.06
N LYS A 133 9.73 12.54 -9.47
CA LYS A 133 8.46 12.46 -10.20
C LYS A 133 7.32 12.89 -9.28
N GLU A 134 6.49 13.77 -9.80
CA GLU A 134 5.23 14.15 -9.16
C GLU A 134 4.05 13.50 -9.88
N VAL A 135 3.12 12.97 -9.09
CA VAL A 135 1.83 12.49 -9.56
C VAL A 135 0.74 13.22 -8.77
N VAL A 136 -0.23 13.78 -9.47
CA VAL A 136 -1.35 14.49 -8.86
C VAL A 136 -2.58 13.59 -8.91
N VAL A 137 -3.22 13.38 -7.76
CA VAL A 137 -4.46 12.61 -7.62
C VAL A 137 -5.44 13.43 -6.77
N GLY A 138 -6.40 14.08 -7.44
CA GLY A 138 -7.30 15.03 -6.78
C GLY A 138 -6.52 16.19 -6.15
N ASP A 139 -6.69 16.42 -4.85
CA ASP A 139 -6.02 17.45 -4.06
C ASP A 139 -4.67 16.99 -3.46
N LEU A 140 -4.22 15.79 -3.78
CA LEU A 140 -2.92 15.26 -3.35
C LEU A 140 -1.87 15.39 -4.45
N THR A 141 -0.69 15.86 -4.08
CA THR A 141 0.52 15.78 -4.90
C THR A 141 1.49 14.81 -4.24
N ILE A 142 1.79 13.71 -4.93
CA ILE A 142 2.71 12.68 -4.46
C ILE A 142 4.03 12.89 -5.17
N ARG A 143 5.07 13.27 -4.42
CA ARG A 143 6.44 13.37 -4.94
C ARG A 143 7.23 12.17 -4.51
N ALA A 144 7.60 11.32 -5.45
CA ALA A 144 8.52 10.22 -5.18
C ALA A 144 9.90 10.79 -4.83
N THR A 145 10.53 10.23 -3.79
CA THR A 145 11.85 10.67 -3.32
C THR A 145 12.83 9.51 -3.33
N PHE A 146 14.12 9.83 -3.30
CA PHE A 146 15.16 8.81 -3.23
C PHE A 146 15.12 8.11 -1.85
N ALA A 147 15.18 6.78 -1.87
CA ALA A 147 15.40 5.96 -0.69
C ALA A 147 16.74 5.22 -0.85
N ILE A 148 17.45 5.03 0.27
CA ILE A 148 18.66 4.18 0.26
C ILE A 148 18.16 2.73 0.23
N PRO A 149 18.53 1.95 -0.79
CA PRO A 149 18.14 0.54 -0.89
C PRO A 149 18.69 -0.25 0.30
N PHE A 150 17.90 -1.18 0.82
CA PHE A 150 18.35 -2.09 1.88
C PHE A 150 19.21 -3.21 1.29
N SER A 151 18.83 -3.73 0.12
CA SER A 151 19.52 -4.81 -0.58
C SER A 151 19.67 -4.57 -2.09
N GLY A 152 20.41 -5.46 -2.77
CA GLY A 152 20.74 -5.29 -4.19
C GLY A 152 19.58 -5.51 -5.15
N ASP A 153 18.48 -6.09 -4.68
CA ASP A 153 17.21 -6.20 -5.39
C ASP A 153 16.46 -4.86 -5.45
N ASP A 154 16.58 -4.00 -4.43
CA ASP A 154 15.99 -2.65 -4.39
C ASP A 154 16.61 -1.62 -5.38
N LEU A 155 17.56 -2.06 -6.22
CA LEU A 155 18.39 -1.18 -7.06
C LEU A 155 18.03 -1.19 -8.56
N THR A 156 17.04 -1.99 -8.98
CA THR A 156 16.63 -2.14 -10.39
C THR A 156 15.38 -1.36 -10.75
#